data_AF-A0A2S2P7D6-F1
#
_entry.id   AF-A0A2S2P7D6-F1
#
_cell.length_a   1.000
_cell.length_b   1.000
_cell.length_c   1.000
_cell.angle_alpha   90.00
_cell.angle_beta   90.00
_cell.angle_gamma   90.00
#
_symmetry.space_group_name_H-M   'P 1'
#
loop_
_entity.id
_entity.type
_entity.pdbx_description
1 polymer ?
#
loop_
_entity_poly.entity_id
_entity_poly.type
_entity_poly.pdbx_seq_one_letter_code
_entity_poly.pdbx_strand_id
1 'polypeptide(L)'
;IRNIIKKIKENTFYAILLDETSDITVKEQISFCLRTVDKESFEIEEYFIGFYETPKTDSNTLFNILKDILCRLELNIHNVRGQCFDGASNVSGIHKGLQARTKEIEPRALFVHCQAHSLNLVTQDSMRNVEKARDILNFIRELITFIKQSPKRLSWFKMLQTEENVTALRPFCPTRWTLRYSSLLSVMDNYNELLTFLSDFSKTEKNDAGCKAKGFLKQLKSSDTYIMLKIVISIF
;
A
#
# COMPACT_ATOMS: atom_id res chain seq x y z
N ILE A 1 9.62 24.47 4.48
CA ILE A 1 10.91 23.73 4.44
C ILE A 1 12.02 24.42 5.23
N ARG A 2 12.44 25.66 4.95
CA ARG A 2 13.58 26.30 5.67
C ARG A 2 13.47 26.29 7.20
N ASN A 3 12.30 26.61 7.75
CA ASN A 3 12.06 26.58 9.21
C ASN A 3 12.19 25.16 9.79
N ILE A 4 11.71 24.15 9.07
CA ILE A 4 11.83 22.73 9.45
C ILE A 4 13.32 22.34 9.53
N ILE A 5 14.10 22.69 8.51
CA ILE A 5 15.54 22.38 8.48
C ILE A 5 16.29 23.09 9.61
N LYS A 6 15.95 24.36 9.89
CA LYS A 6 16.51 25.08 11.03
C LYS A 6 16.25 24.32 12.34
N LYS A 7 15.01 23.88 12.57
CA LYS A 7 14.65 23.10 13.76
C LYS A 7 15.40 21.77 13.85
N ILE A 8 15.52 21.03 12.74
CA ILE A 8 16.28 19.78 12.71
C ILE A 8 17.77 20.02 13.02
N LYS A 9 18.36 21.10 12.50
CA LYS A 9 19.73 21.51 12.82
C LYS A 9 19.89 21.84 14.32
N GLU A 10 18.92 22.56 14.90
CA GLU A 10 18.89 22.87 16.33
C GLU A 10 18.80 21.60 17.19
N ASN A 11 17.97 20.62 16.81
CA ASN A 11 17.88 19.32 17.47
C ASN A 11 19.12 18.43 17.26
N THR A 12 20.01 18.80 16.32
CA THR A 12 21.27 18.14 15.98
C THR A 12 21.07 16.78 15.31
N PHE A 13 20.37 15.84 15.94
CA PHE A 13 20.20 14.47 15.45
C PHE A 13 18.86 14.25 14.78
N TYR A 14 18.86 13.35 13.80
CA TYR A 14 17.66 12.98 13.05
C TYR A 14 17.75 11.55 12.53
N ALA A 15 16.60 11.01 12.14
CA ALA A 15 16.46 9.76 11.44
C ALA A 15 15.87 10.01 10.04
N ILE A 16 16.26 9.16 9.10
CA ILE A 16 15.79 9.19 7.71
C ILE A 16 14.67 8.17 7.56
N LEU A 17 13.56 8.57 6.94
CA LEU A 17 12.54 7.65 6.47
C LEU A 17 12.45 7.79 4.96
N LEU A 18 12.57 6.68 4.25
CA LEU A 18 12.51 6.64 2.80
C LEU A 18 11.66 5.45 2.37
N ASP A 19 10.73 5.71 1.46
CA ASP A 19 9.89 4.70 0.83
C ASP A 19 9.88 4.91 -0.68
N GLU A 20 9.83 3.82 -1.43
CA GLU A 20 9.85 3.80 -2.89
C GLU A 20 8.40 3.78 -3.42
N THR A 21 8.08 4.64 -4.38
CA THR A 21 6.76 4.69 -4.99
C THR A 21 6.83 5.12 -6.45
N SER A 22 5.88 4.67 -7.26
CA SER A 22 5.70 5.13 -8.63
C SER A 22 4.49 6.05 -8.74
N ASP A 23 4.59 7.10 -9.54
CA ASP A 23 3.47 8.01 -9.82
C ASP A 23 2.51 7.46 -10.90
N ILE A 24 1.46 8.22 -11.23
CA ILE A 24 0.46 7.83 -12.24
C ILE A 24 1.03 7.75 -13.67
N THR A 25 2.20 8.34 -13.90
CA THR A 25 2.95 8.28 -15.17
C THR A 25 4.00 7.17 -15.17
N VAL A 26 4.02 6.32 -14.14
CA VAL A 26 4.95 5.19 -13.96
C VAL A 26 6.41 5.66 -13.77
N LYS A 27 6.60 6.89 -13.31
CA LYS A 27 7.92 7.36 -12.89
C LYS A 27 8.20 6.93 -11.47
N GLU A 28 9.35 6.31 -11.25
CA GLU A 28 9.81 5.94 -9.91
C GLU A 28 10.27 7.17 -9.14
N GLN A 29 9.88 7.23 -7.88
CA GLN A 29 10.18 8.31 -6.95
C GLN A 29 10.45 7.72 -5.58
N ILE A 30 11.19 8.48 -4.76
CA ILE A 30 11.28 8.22 -3.33
C ILE A 30 10.51 9.27 -2.56
N SER A 31 9.72 8.86 -1.58
CA SER A 31 9.22 9.76 -0.54
C SER A 31 10.31 9.90 0.52
N PHE A 32 10.68 11.13 0.86
CA PHE A 32 11.70 11.39 1.86
C PHE A 32 11.11 12.16 3.05
N CYS A 33 11.23 11.58 4.23
CA CYS A 33 10.87 12.22 5.49
C CYS A 33 12.05 12.23 6.46
N LEU A 34 12.03 13.19 7.37
CA LEU A 34 12.96 13.28 8.48
C LEU A 34 12.19 13.17 9.79
N ARG A 35 12.70 12.36 10.72
CA ARG A 35 12.20 12.30 12.10
C ARG A 35 13.25 12.87 13.03
N THR A 36 12.87 13.76 13.93
CA THR A 36 13.75 14.33 14.96
C THR A 36 13.03 14.31 16.31
N VAL A 37 13.75 14.62 17.38
CA VAL A 37 13.20 14.77 18.72
C VAL A 37 13.47 16.19 19.16
N ASP A 38 12.41 16.89 19.55
CA ASP A 38 12.50 18.25 20.06
C ASP A 38 13.29 18.27 21.39
N LYS A 39 14.26 19.17 21.51
CA LYS A 39 15.16 19.20 22.67
C LYS A 39 14.50 19.64 23.98
N GLU A 40 13.40 20.38 23.91
CA GLU A 40 12.76 20.94 25.10
C GLU A 40 11.59 20.06 25.54
N SER A 41 10.72 19.69 24.61
CA SER A 41 9.53 18.89 24.87
C SER A 41 9.79 17.39 24.88
N PHE A 42 10.92 16.93 24.29
CA PHE A 42 11.21 15.51 24.02
C PHE A 42 10.18 14.81 23.13
N GLU A 43 9.35 15.58 22.44
CA GLU A 43 8.36 15.05 21.52
C GLU A 43 8.99 14.66 20.19
N ILE A 44 8.46 13.59 19.60
CA ILE A 44 8.89 13.11 18.29
C ILE A 44 8.21 13.95 17.21
N GLU A 45 9.01 14.45 16.26
CA GLU A 45 8.50 15.23 15.14
C GLU A 45 8.90 14.59 13.83
N GLU A 46 7.94 14.48 12.92
CA GLU A 46 8.14 13.93 11.59
C GLU A 46 7.80 14.97 10.51
N TYR A 47 8.69 15.10 9.55
CA TYR A 47 8.56 16.07 8.48
C TYR A 47 8.69 15.40 7.13
N PHE A 48 7.60 15.43 6.36
CA PHE A 48 7.66 15.13 4.94
C PHE A 48 8.40 16.25 4.22
N ILE A 49 9.49 15.91 3.53
CA ILE A 49 10.33 16.88 2.82
C ILE A 49 9.91 16.97 1.37
N GLY A 50 9.63 15.83 0.73
CA GLY A 50 9.20 15.80 -0.65
C GLY A 50 9.35 14.45 -1.33
N PHE A 51 8.95 14.43 -2.59
CA PHE A 51 9.23 13.36 -3.52
C PHE A 51 10.44 13.70 -4.38
N TYR A 52 11.28 12.71 -4.64
CA TYR A 52 12.46 12.85 -5.49
C TYR A 52 12.43 11.78 -6.57
N GLU A 53 12.41 12.20 -7.83
CA GLU A 53 12.45 11.29 -8.98
C GLU A 53 13.75 10.48 -8.95
N THR A 54 13.64 9.18 -9.16
CA THR A 54 14.79 8.30 -9.27
C THR A 54 14.77 7.56 -10.60
N PRO A 55 15.87 7.56 -11.37
CA PRO A 55 15.92 6.82 -12.62
C PRO A 55 16.01 5.31 -12.38
N LYS A 56 16.47 4.88 -11.20
CA LYS A 56 16.68 3.48 -10.83
C LYS A 56 16.49 3.28 -9.32
N THR A 57 15.95 2.14 -8.94
CA THR A 57 15.72 1.75 -7.55
C THR A 57 16.89 0.96 -6.95
N ASP A 58 18.07 0.97 -7.58
CA ASP A 58 19.24 0.30 -7.04
C ASP A 58 19.86 1.08 -5.87
N SER A 59 20.43 0.35 -4.93
CA SER A 59 21.05 0.89 -3.72
C SER A 59 22.02 2.06 -3.92
N ASN A 60 22.78 2.09 -5.03
CA ASN A 60 23.79 3.10 -5.28
C ASN A 60 23.14 4.40 -5.76
N THR A 61 22.16 4.29 -6.66
CA THR A 61 21.35 5.43 -7.10
C THR A 61 20.62 6.06 -5.92
N LEU A 62 19.94 5.25 -5.11
CA LEU A 62 19.23 5.73 -3.91
C LEU A 62 20.17 6.42 -2.91
N PHE A 63 21.37 5.89 -2.71
CA PHE A 63 22.35 6.49 -1.82
C PHE A 63 22.89 7.83 -2.34
N ASN A 64 23.08 7.96 -3.64
CA ASN A 64 23.49 9.24 -4.24
C ASN A 64 22.38 10.29 -4.13
N ILE A 65 21.13 9.90 -4.33
CA ILE A 65 19.97 10.78 -4.11
C ILE A 65 19.90 11.19 -2.64
N LEU A 66 20.06 10.25 -1.70
CA LEU A 66 20.10 10.58 -0.27
C LEU A 66 21.17 11.65 0.05
N LYS A 67 22.39 11.48 -0.46
CA LYS A 67 23.48 12.46 -0.26
C LYS A 67 23.15 13.81 -0.89
N ASP A 68 22.60 13.83 -2.10
CA ASP A 68 22.18 15.06 -2.78
C ASP A 68 21.09 15.80 -1.98
N ILE A 69 20.08 15.09 -1.46
CA ILE A 69 19.04 15.66 -0.60
C ILE A 69 19.67 16.27 0.65
N LEU A 70 20.48 15.51 1.40
CA LEU A 70 21.11 16.01 2.62
C LEU A 70 22.01 17.22 2.33
N CYS A 71 22.76 17.21 1.22
CA CYS A 71 23.59 18.33 0.78
C CYS A 71 22.76 19.59 0.52
N ARG A 72 21.66 19.48 -0.24
CA ARG A 72 20.75 20.61 -0.55
C ARG A 72 20.04 21.15 0.69
N LEU A 73 19.78 20.30 1.68
CA LEU A 73 19.21 20.69 2.97
C LEU A 73 20.28 21.16 3.97
N GLU A 74 21.56 21.11 3.60
CA GLU A 74 22.71 21.40 4.48
C GLU A 74 22.66 20.58 5.79
N LEU A 75 22.20 19.34 5.71
CA LEU A 75 22.16 18.41 6.83
C LEU A 75 23.37 17.47 6.78
N ASN A 76 24.06 17.34 7.90
CA ASN A 76 25.23 16.48 7.99
C ASN A 76 24.80 15.02 8.20
N ILE A 77 25.25 14.11 7.34
CA ILE A 77 24.98 12.67 7.44
C ILE A 77 25.54 12.04 8.73
N HIS A 78 26.61 12.61 9.32
CA HIS A 78 27.16 12.16 10.61
C HIS A 78 26.24 12.44 11.81
N ASN A 79 25.14 13.17 11.60
CA ASN A 79 24.11 13.39 12.60
C ASN A 79 22.93 12.40 12.48
N VAL A 80 22.95 11.51 11.49
CA VAL A 80 21.93 10.48 11.34
C VAL A 80 22.06 9.48 12.49
N ARG A 81 20.95 9.17 13.16
CA ARG A 81 20.87 8.16 14.24
C ARG A 81 19.92 7.02 13.93
N GLY A 82 19.06 7.19 12.93
CA GLY A 82 18.14 6.16 12.47
C GLY A 82 17.92 6.21 10.98
N GLN A 83 17.58 5.07 10.42
CA GLN A 83 17.16 4.93 9.04
C GLN A 83 16.06 3.86 8.96
N CYS A 84 14.92 4.25 8.40
CA CYS A 84 13.74 3.41 8.31
C CYS A 84 13.33 3.25 6.84
N PHE A 85 13.49 2.04 6.32
CA PHE A 85 13.15 1.68 4.94
C PHE A 85 12.30 0.41 4.93
N ASP A 86 11.77 0.04 3.76
CA ASP A 86 11.09 -1.24 3.59
C ASP A 86 12.07 -2.43 3.60
N GLY A 87 11.53 -3.64 3.38
CA GLY A 87 12.29 -4.88 3.39
C GLY A 87 12.98 -5.21 2.06
N ALA A 88 12.91 -4.34 1.05
CA ALA A 88 13.49 -4.64 -0.26
C ALA A 88 15.03 -4.71 -0.17
N SER A 89 15.64 -5.62 -0.93
CA SER A 89 17.08 -5.88 -0.84
C SER A 89 17.94 -4.66 -1.16
N ASN A 90 17.44 -3.75 -2.01
CA ASN A 90 18.15 -2.54 -2.41
C ASN A 90 18.24 -1.51 -1.28
N VAL A 91 17.31 -1.50 -0.32
CA VAL A 91 17.34 -0.57 0.82
C VAL A 91 17.76 -1.24 2.13
N SER A 92 17.30 -2.46 2.40
CA SER A 92 17.55 -3.18 3.65
C SER A 92 18.80 -4.06 3.64
N GLY A 93 19.34 -4.38 2.45
CA GLY A 93 20.43 -5.34 2.29
C GLY A 93 21.66 -5.02 3.15
N ILE A 94 22.18 -6.02 3.86
CA ILE A 94 23.27 -5.86 4.86
C ILE A 94 24.65 -5.57 4.28
N HIS A 95 24.87 -5.88 3.00
CA HIS A 95 26.18 -5.70 2.35
C HIS A 95 26.19 -4.60 1.30
N LYS A 96 25.10 -4.45 0.55
CA LYS A 96 25.02 -3.53 -0.59
C LYS A 96 23.80 -2.63 -0.55
N GLY A 97 22.88 -2.83 0.39
CA GLY A 97 21.67 -2.02 0.48
C GLY A 97 21.96 -0.58 0.88
N LEU A 98 20.98 0.30 0.69
CA LEU A 98 21.05 1.69 1.14
C LEU A 98 21.45 1.77 2.62
N GLN A 99 20.90 0.90 3.48
CA GLN A 99 21.22 0.94 4.90
C GLN A 99 22.66 0.61 5.24
N ALA A 100 23.26 -0.33 4.50
CA ALA A 100 24.68 -0.67 4.64
C ALA A 100 25.56 0.52 4.23
N ARG A 101 25.27 1.14 3.08
CA ARG A 101 25.99 2.31 2.58
C ARG A 101 25.90 3.51 3.50
N THR A 102 24.74 3.75 4.12
CA THR A 102 24.59 4.82 5.13
C THR A 102 25.40 4.50 6.39
N LYS A 103 25.42 3.24 6.85
CA LYS A 103 26.22 2.81 8.00
C LYS A 103 27.73 2.86 7.77
N GLU A 104 28.19 2.72 6.53
CA GLU A 104 29.61 2.91 6.19
C GLU A 104 30.08 4.34 6.51
N ILE A 105 29.20 5.34 6.38
CA ILE A 105 29.51 6.74 6.70
C ILE A 105 29.19 7.08 8.16
N GLU A 106 28.06 6.59 8.67
CA GLU A 106 27.61 6.82 10.04
C GLU A 106 27.16 5.51 10.70
N PRO A 107 28.09 4.79 11.37
CA PRO A 107 27.80 3.50 11.99
C PRO A 107 26.69 3.54 13.05
N ARG A 108 26.40 4.71 13.63
CA ARG A 108 25.33 4.89 14.63
C ARG A 108 23.94 5.08 14.01
N ALA A 109 23.83 5.10 12.67
CA ALA A 109 22.55 5.15 11.96
C ALA A 109 21.84 3.79 12.01
N LEU A 110 21.08 3.55 13.08
CA LEU A 110 20.39 2.26 13.29
C LEU A 110 19.33 2.02 12.20
N PHE A 111 19.36 0.83 11.63
CA PHE A 111 18.36 0.41 10.65
C PHE A 111 17.14 -0.15 11.37
N VAL A 112 15.96 0.34 10.98
CA VAL A 112 14.66 -0.14 11.41
C VAL A 112 13.87 -0.55 10.19
N HIS A 113 13.43 -1.81 10.14
CA HIS A 113 12.52 -2.25 9.09
C HIS A 113 11.15 -1.60 9.30
N CYS A 114 10.60 -0.99 8.24
CA CYS A 114 9.29 -0.35 8.27
C CYS A 114 8.24 -1.27 8.91
N GLN A 115 7.68 -0.82 10.04
CA GLN A 115 6.70 -1.61 10.79
C GLN A 115 5.40 -1.79 10.02
N ALA A 116 4.96 -0.78 9.28
CA ALA A 116 3.77 -0.88 8.43
C ALA A 116 3.95 -1.93 7.32
N HIS A 117 5.14 -1.96 6.70
CA HIS A 117 5.48 -2.99 5.71
C HIS A 117 5.57 -4.37 6.36
N SER A 118 6.24 -4.48 7.50
CA SER A 118 6.38 -5.74 8.26
C SER A 118 5.02 -6.32 8.67
N LEU A 119 4.13 -5.48 9.22
CA LEU A 119 2.78 -5.87 9.60
C LEU A 119 1.99 -6.35 8.38
N ASN A 120 2.06 -5.61 7.27
CA ASN A 120 1.44 -6.02 6.01
C ASN A 120 1.93 -7.41 5.57
N LEU A 121 3.24 -7.66 5.59
CA LEU A 121 3.79 -8.96 5.21
C LEU A 121 3.28 -10.10 6.11
N VAL A 122 3.27 -9.91 7.44
CA VAL A 122 2.77 -10.91 8.40
C VAL A 122 1.28 -11.19 8.16
N THR A 123 0.47 -10.15 7.96
CA THR A 123 -0.96 -10.31 7.67
C THR A 123 -1.17 -11.04 6.34
N GLN A 124 -0.41 -10.68 5.30
CA GLN A 124 -0.51 -11.34 4.01
C GLN A 124 -0.16 -12.83 4.09
N ASP A 125 0.92 -13.16 4.79
CA ASP A 125 1.35 -14.55 4.95
C ASP A 125 0.34 -15.35 5.78
N SER A 126 -0.13 -14.78 6.89
CA SER A 126 -1.17 -15.39 7.73
C SER A 126 -2.45 -15.70 6.94
N MET A 127 -2.91 -14.76 6.12
CA MET A 127 -4.11 -14.96 5.29
C MET A 127 -3.93 -16.01 4.19
N ARG A 128 -2.71 -16.14 3.63
CA ARG A 128 -2.42 -17.17 2.63
C ARG A 128 -2.44 -18.58 3.22
N ASN A 129 -2.05 -18.71 4.48
CA ASN A 129 -2.00 -19.99 5.20
C ASN A 129 -3.36 -20.44 5.75
N VAL A 130 -4.36 -19.55 5.81
CA VAL A 130 -5.74 -19.91 6.17
C VAL A 130 -6.56 -20.09 4.90
N GLU A 131 -6.87 -21.34 4.53
CA GLU A 131 -7.55 -21.68 3.26
C GLU A 131 -8.81 -20.84 3.00
N LYS A 132 -9.71 -20.74 3.99
CA LYS A 132 -10.95 -19.95 3.85
C LYS A 132 -10.68 -18.46 3.60
N ALA A 133 -9.64 -17.90 4.24
CA ALA A 133 -9.27 -16.50 4.08
C ALA A 133 -8.61 -16.24 2.71
N ARG A 134 -7.70 -17.13 2.29
CA ARG A 134 -7.11 -17.12 0.95
C ARG A 134 -8.19 -17.19 -0.12
N ASP A 135 -9.15 -18.10 0.02
CA ASP A 135 -10.16 -18.37 -0.99
C ASP A 135 -11.15 -17.21 -1.11
N ILE A 136 -11.59 -16.61 0.01
CA ILE A 136 -12.47 -15.42 -0.05
C ILE A 136 -11.73 -14.21 -0.64
N LEU A 137 -10.47 -13.99 -0.30
CA LEU A 137 -9.69 -12.87 -0.87
C LEU A 137 -9.50 -13.02 -2.38
N ASN A 138 -9.18 -14.24 -2.84
CA ASN A 138 -9.09 -14.53 -4.26
C ASN A 138 -10.45 -14.37 -4.96
N PHE A 139 -11.52 -14.89 -4.37
CA PHE A 139 -12.87 -14.75 -4.88
C PHE A 139 -13.26 -13.29 -5.10
N ILE A 140 -13.05 -12.44 -4.09
CA ILE A 140 -13.36 -11.00 -4.16
C ILE A 140 -12.54 -10.32 -5.26
N ARG A 141 -11.24 -10.64 -5.37
CA ARG A 141 -10.38 -10.11 -6.43
C ARG A 141 -10.89 -10.49 -7.82
N GLU A 142 -11.26 -11.75 -8.03
CA GLU A 142 -11.77 -12.23 -9.31
C GLU A 142 -13.14 -11.61 -9.65
N LEU A 143 -14.02 -11.46 -8.66
CA LEU A 143 -15.32 -10.81 -8.82
C LEU A 143 -15.18 -9.34 -9.26
N ILE A 144 -14.33 -8.58 -8.57
CA ILE A 144 -14.07 -7.17 -8.91
C ILE A 144 -13.46 -7.07 -10.31
N THR A 145 -12.46 -7.91 -10.61
CA THR A 145 -11.81 -7.97 -11.93
C THR A 145 -12.83 -8.28 -13.02
N PHE A 146 -13.68 -9.28 -12.81
CA PHE A 146 -14.73 -9.66 -13.74
C PHE A 146 -15.61 -8.45 -14.10
N ILE A 147 -16.13 -7.72 -13.13
CA ILE A 147 -16.98 -6.56 -13.39
C ILE A 147 -16.20 -5.45 -14.10
N LYS A 148 -15.02 -5.07 -13.60
CA LYS A 148 -14.27 -3.90 -14.08
C LYS A 148 -13.56 -4.11 -15.42
N GLN A 149 -13.25 -5.35 -15.80
CA GLN A 149 -12.54 -5.66 -17.05
C GLN A 149 -13.40 -5.44 -18.30
N SER A 150 -14.72 -5.26 -18.17
CA SER A 150 -15.62 -4.97 -19.29
C SER A 150 -16.38 -3.67 -19.05
N PRO A 151 -16.25 -2.66 -19.93
CA PRO A 151 -17.03 -1.42 -19.85
C PRO A 151 -18.54 -1.68 -19.81
N LYS A 152 -19.03 -2.68 -20.58
CA LYS A 152 -20.44 -3.10 -20.57
C LYS A 152 -20.87 -3.60 -19.19
N ARG A 153 -20.10 -4.49 -18.56
CA ARG A 153 -20.41 -5.03 -17.23
C ARG A 153 -20.36 -3.95 -16.16
N LEU A 154 -19.33 -3.10 -16.20
CA LEU A 154 -19.19 -1.99 -15.26
C LEU A 154 -20.34 -0.99 -15.41
N SER A 155 -20.72 -0.64 -16.63
CA SER A 155 -21.85 0.28 -16.89
C SER A 155 -23.15 -0.30 -16.35
N TRP A 156 -23.44 -1.57 -16.62
CA TRP A 156 -24.65 -2.23 -16.12
C TRP A 156 -24.64 -2.26 -14.59
N PHE A 157 -23.54 -2.67 -13.97
CA PHE A 157 -23.42 -2.68 -12.51
C PHE A 157 -23.68 -1.28 -11.92
N LYS A 158 -23.13 -0.22 -12.51
CA LYS A 158 -23.37 1.16 -12.07
C LYS A 158 -24.84 1.59 -12.16
N MET A 159 -25.60 1.09 -13.14
CA MET A 159 -27.04 1.40 -13.25
C MET A 159 -27.85 0.82 -12.09
N LEU A 160 -27.32 -0.18 -11.39
CA LEU A 160 -27.96 -0.79 -10.22
C LEU A 160 -27.61 -0.07 -8.91
N GLN A 161 -26.62 0.82 -8.91
CA GLN A 161 -26.25 1.61 -7.74
C GLN A 161 -27.15 2.86 -7.68
N THR A 162 -27.89 3.07 -6.59
CA THR A 162 -28.75 4.26 -6.41
C THR A 162 -27.94 5.49 -6.01
N GLU A 163 -28.41 6.68 -6.37
CA GLU A 163 -27.63 7.94 -6.29
C GLU A 163 -27.19 8.35 -4.87
N GLU A 164 -27.81 7.84 -3.80
CA GLU A 164 -27.61 8.36 -2.45
C GLU A 164 -26.45 7.75 -1.65
N ASN A 165 -25.82 6.64 -2.07
CA ASN A 165 -24.64 6.08 -1.36
C ASN A 165 -23.80 5.13 -2.25
N VAL A 166 -23.24 5.64 -3.34
CA VAL A 166 -22.48 4.81 -4.30
C VAL A 166 -21.02 4.65 -3.87
N THR A 167 -20.73 3.72 -2.94
CA THR A 167 -19.36 3.24 -2.81
C THR A 167 -19.00 2.47 -4.09
N ALA A 168 -18.27 3.09 -5.02
CA ALA A 168 -17.83 2.39 -6.23
C ALA A 168 -16.94 1.19 -5.87
N LEU A 169 -17.04 0.09 -6.64
CA LEU A 169 -16.15 -1.07 -6.48
C LEU A 169 -14.68 -0.65 -6.63
N ARG A 170 -13.91 -0.79 -5.55
CA ARG A 170 -12.51 -0.41 -5.53
C ARG A 170 -11.63 -1.55 -6.05
N PRO A 171 -10.55 -1.26 -6.81
CA PRO A 171 -9.64 -2.29 -7.27
C PRO A 171 -8.97 -3.00 -6.10
N PHE A 172 -9.00 -4.33 -6.12
CA PHE A 172 -8.28 -5.14 -5.14
C PHE A 172 -6.78 -5.07 -5.41
N CYS A 173 -6.02 -4.39 -4.54
CA CYS A 173 -4.57 -4.29 -4.67
C CYS A 173 -3.86 -5.40 -3.86
N PRO A 174 -3.06 -6.28 -4.50
CA PRO A 174 -2.31 -7.31 -3.79
C PRO A 174 -1.21 -6.72 -2.90
N THR A 175 -0.57 -5.62 -3.28
CA THR A 175 0.62 -5.10 -2.59
C THR A 175 0.30 -4.09 -1.48
N ARG A 176 -0.75 -3.27 -1.65
CA ARG A 176 -1.11 -2.18 -0.73
C ARG A 176 -2.27 -2.56 0.18
N TRP A 177 -1.97 -2.84 1.44
CA TRP A 177 -2.92 -3.36 2.44
C TRP A 177 -4.12 -2.45 2.71
N THR A 178 -3.93 -1.14 2.79
CA THR A 178 -5.01 -0.16 3.01
C THR A 178 -6.08 -0.21 1.92
N LEU A 179 -5.69 -0.59 0.69
CA LEU A 179 -6.61 -0.73 -0.42
C LEU A 179 -7.44 -2.03 -0.35
N ARG A 180 -6.98 -3.05 0.38
CA ARG A 180 -7.75 -4.29 0.56
C ARG A 180 -8.98 -4.04 1.42
N TYR A 181 -8.84 -3.38 2.56
CA TYR A 181 -9.97 -2.99 3.42
C TYR A 181 -11.04 -2.25 2.62
N SER A 182 -10.61 -1.23 1.87
CA SER A 182 -11.53 -0.39 1.08
C SER A 182 -12.22 -1.18 -0.04
N SER A 183 -11.54 -2.17 -0.61
CA SER A 183 -12.10 -3.05 -1.64
C SER A 183 -13.11 -4.04 -1.06
N LEU A 184 -12.81 -4.63 0.09
CA LEU A 184 -13.70 -5.55 0.78
C LEU A 184 -14.98 -4.84 1.25
N LEU A 185 -14.84 -3.65 1.83
CA LEU A 185 -15.98 -2.78 2.15
C LEU A 185 -16.79 -2.46 0.90
N SER A 186 -16.16 -2.08 -0.21
CA SER A 186 -16.91 -1.79 -1.43
C SER A 186 -17.73 -3.00 -1.94
N VAL A 187 -17.30 -4.24 -1.69
CA VAL A 187 -18.11 -5.42 -2.00
C VAL A 187 -19.23 -5.62 -0.98
N MET A 188 -18.98 -5.38 0.30
CA MET A 188 -20.00 -5.46 1.35
C MET A 188 -21.11 -4.42 1.15
N ASP A 189 -20.73 -3.18 0.84
CA ASP A 189 -21.66 -2.06 0.61
C ASP A 189 -22.55 -2.30 -0.61
N ASN A 190 -22.05 -3.06 -1.60
CA ASN A 190 -22.77 -3.35 -2.84
C ASN A 190 -23.28 -4.80 -2.91
N TYR A 191 -23.43 -5.47 -1.78
CA TYR A 191 -23.68 -6.90 -1.78
C TYR A 191 -24.97 -7.29 -2.51
N ASN A 192 -26.04 -6.48 -2.33
CA ASN A 192 -27.33 -6.72 -2.96
C ASN A 192 -27.30 -6.41 -4.46
N GLU A 193 -26.65 -5.32 -4.84
CA GLU A 193 -26.46 -4.88 -6.22
C GLU A 193 -25.65 -5.92 -7.00
N LEU A 194 -24.62 -6.51 -6.37
CA LEU A 194 -23.83 -7.60 -6.93
C LEU A 194 -24.68 -8.85 -7.17
N LEU A 195 -25.55 -9.22 -6.22
CA LEU A 195 -26.47 -10.36 -6.39
C LEU A 195 -27.43 -10.15 -7.55
N THR A 196 -28.02 -8.95 -7.66
CA THR A 196 -28.93 -8.57 -8.75
C THR A 196 -28.20 -8.57 -10.09
N PHE A 197 -27.05 -7.88 -10.17
CA PHE A 197 -26.21 -7.82 -11.36
C PHE A 197 -25.86 -9.21 -11.89
N LEU A 198 -25.33 -10.09 -11.03
CA LEU A 198 -24.89 -11.41 -11.45
C LEU A 198 -26.07 -12.31 -11.84
N SER A 199 -27.21 -12.19 -11.16
CA SER A 199 -28.46 -12.87 -11.54
C SER A 199 -28.87 -12.48 -12.96
N ASP A 200 -29.01 -11.19 -13.24
CA ASP A 200 -29.57 -10.72 -14.50
C ASP A 200 -28.59 -10.91 -15.66
N PHE A 201 -27.31 -10.66 -15.40
CA PHE A 201 -26.25 -10.87 -16.38
C PHE A 201 -26.14 -12.35 -16.78
N SER A 202 -26.20 -13.27 -15.81
CA SER A 202 -26.09 -14.72 -16.10
C SER A 202 -27.29 -15.28 -16.87
N LYS A 203 -28.47 -14.67 -16.75
CA LYS A 203 -29.67 -15.04 -17.53
C LYS A 203 -29.62 -14.48 -18.95
N THR A 204 -29.08 -13.28 -19.11
CA THR A 204 -29.06 -12.54 -20.37
C THR A 204 -27.94 -13.03 -21.29
N GLU A 205 -26.74 -13.21 -20.75
CA GLU A 205 -25.55 -13.57 -21.53
C GLU A 205 -25.38 -15.10 -21.56
N LYS A 206 -25.50 -15.70 -22.74
CA LYS A 206 -25.40 -17.17 -22.93
C LYS A 206 -24.00 -17.63 -23.36
N ASN A 207 -22.97 -16.91 -22.92
CA ASN A 207 -21.56 -17.17 -23.21
C ASN A 207 -20.80 -17.53 -21.92
N ASP A 208 -19.49 -17.71 -22.05
CA ASP A 208 -18.60 -18.01 -20.92
C ASP A 208 -18.69 -16.98 -19.80
N ALA A 209 -18.89 -15.69 -20.12
CA ALA A 209 -19.03 -14.65 -19.11
C ALA A 209 -20.31 -14.82 -18.29
N GLY A 210 -21.43 -15.21 -18.92
CA GLY A 210 -22.66 -15.55 -18.22
C GLY A 210 -22.51 -16.78 -17.32
N CYS A 211 -21.78 -17.81 -17.77
CA CYS A 211 -21.45 -18.98 -16.95
C CYS A 211 -20.59 -18.60 -15.73
N LYS A 212 -19.57 -17.75 -15.91
CA LYS A 212 -18.77 -17.21 -14.81
C LYS A 212 -19.61 -16.40 -13.83
N ALA A 213 -20.50 -15.54 -14.32
CA ALA A 213 -21.42 -14.78 -13.47
C ALA A 213 -22.33 -15.70 -12.63
N LYS A 214 -22.83 -16.79 -13.21
CA LYS A 214 -23.60 -17.81 -12.47
C LYS A 214 -22.77 -18.47 -11.35
N GLY A 215 -21.49 -18.74 -11.61
CA GLY A 215 -20.54 -19.24 -10.60
C GLY A 215 -20.34 -18.26 -9.46
N PHE A 216 -20.03 -17.00 -9.77
CA PHE A 216 -19.90 -15.93 -8.78
C PHE A 216 -21.17 -15.74 -7.97
N LEU A 217 -22.34 -15.79 -8.61
CA LEU A 217 -23.64 -15.70 -7.93
C LEU A 217 -23.84 -16.83 -6.91
N LYS A 218 -23.51 -18.07 -7.29
CA LYS A 218 -23.63 -19.23 -6.40
C LYS A 218 -22.73 -19.08 -5.18
N GLN A 219 -21.50 -18.60 -5.37
CA GLN A 219 -20.57 -18.35 -4.27
C GLN A 219 -21.03 -17.19 -3.38
N LEU A 220 -21.45 -16.06 -3.95
CA LEU A 220 -22.02 -14.94 -3.16
C LEU A 220 -23.25 -15.35 -2.36
N LYS A 221 -24.10 -16.25 -2.86
CA LYS A 221 -25.26 -16.74 -2.09
C LYS A 221 -24.89 -17.65 -0.92
N SER A 222 -23.63 -18.11 -0.83
CA SER A 222 -23.19 -18.95 0.28
C SER A 222 -23.08 -18.14 1.57
N SER A 223 -23.66 -18.67 2.66
CA SER A 223 -23.47 -18.10 4.00
C SER A 223 -22.00 -18.03 4.39
N ASP A 224 -21.20 -19.02 3.98
CA ASP A 224 -19.76 -19.06 4.26
C ASP A 224 -19.05 -17.86 3.65
N THR A 225 -19.43 -17.45 2.43
CA THR A 225 -18.84 -16.29 1.76
C THR A 225 -19.19 -15.01 2.50
N TYR A 226 -20.44 -14.82 2.90
CA TYR A 226 -20.85 -13.62 3.66
C TYR A 226 -20.14 -13.53 5.02
N ILE A 227 -20.10 -14.64 5.76
CA ILE A 227 -19.44 -14.71 7.08
C ILE A 227 -17.94 -14.47 6.94
N MET A 228 -17.28 -15.16 6.00
CA MET A 228 -15.84 -15.00 5.79
C MET A 228 -15.48 -13.59 5.33
N LEU A 229 -16.33 -12.96 4.50
CA LEU A 229 -16.12 -11.57 4.09
C LEU A 229 -16.16 -10.64 5.31
N LYS A 230 -17.13 -10.81 6.23
CA LYS A 230 -17.18 -10.05 7.49
C LYS A 230 -15.98 -10.27 8.38
N ILE A 231 -15.57 -11.53 8.56
CA ILE A 231 -14.39 -11.88 9.35
C ILE A 231 -13.15 -11.20 8.76
N VAL A 232 -12.93 -11.32 7.45
CA VAL A 232 -11.76 -10.74 6.82
C VAL A 232 -11.79 -9.21 6.89
N ILE A 233 -12.95 -8.56 6.74
CA ILE A 233 -13.10 -7.12 6.97
C ILE A 233 -12.72 -6.74 8.40
N SER A 234 -13.05 -7.54 9.41
CA SER A 234 -12.69 -7.23 10.81
C SER A 234 -11.19 -7.39 11.13
N ILE A 235 -10.45 -8.10 10.28
CA ILE A 235 -9.00 -8.29 10.44
C ILE A 235 -8.21 -7.15 9.77
N PHE A 236 -8.78 -6.51 8.75
CA PHE A 236 -8.19 -5.38 8.04
C PHE A 236 -8.63 -4.04 8.62
#